data_AF-A0A966P5A3-F1
#
_entry.id   AF-A0A966P5A3-F1
#
_cell.length_a   1.000
_cell.length_b   1.000
_cell.length_c   1.000
_cell.angle_alpha   90.00
_cell.angle_beta   90.00
_cell.angle_gamma   90.00
#
_symmetry.space_group_name_H-M   'P 1'
#
loop_
_entity.id
_entity.type
_entity.pdbx_description
1 polymer ?
#
loop_
_entity_poly.entity_id
_entity_poly.type
_entity_poly.pdbx_seq_one_letter_code
_entity_poly.pdbx_strand_id
1 'polypeptide(L)'
;MNFWQRFSWYAVGLGLGTLLVIFLFSGRDFQCTYLPNNRVLVDLHDQPVRSVAPEAQDPWQQACAGDSAFLEAFLMRGEIDFSEAQVTTREEGLKHSSYPITLEWQDQSYQGWWERRTDSAVLMRLERLAP
;
A
#
# COMPACT_ATOMS: atom_id res chain seq x y z
N MET A 1 29.53 17.62 42.77
CA MET A 1 29.34 16.61 41.70
C MET A 1 30.35 16.89 40.60
N ASN A 2 31.20 15.93 40.26
CA ASN A 2 32.10 16.09 39.11
C ASN A 2 31.31 15.91 37.79
N PHE A 3 31.93 16.27 36.67
CA PHE A 3 31.33 16.13 35.34
C PHE A 3 30.85 14.69 35.07
N TRP A 4 31.67 13.71 35.44
CA TRP A 4 31.38 12.28 35.25
C TRP A 4 30.10 11.82 35.97
N GLN A 5 29.90 12.26 37.22
CA GLN A 5 28.70 11.94 37.99
C GLN A 5 27.44 12.51 37.33
N ARG A 6 27.50 13.75 36.82
CA ARG A 6 26.38 14.35 36.09
C ARG A 6 26.09 13.58 34.81
N PHE A 7 27.13 13.27 34.03
CA PHE A 7 27.00 12.50 32.80
C PHE A 7 26.39 11.12 33.04
N SER A 8 26.83 10.39 34.08
CA SER A 8 26.27 9.09 34.43
C SER A 8 24.77 9.15 34.74
N TRP A 9 24.30 10.15 35.49
CA TRP A 9 22.87 10.30 35.78
C TRP A 9 22.04 10.54 34.52
N TYR A 10 22.53 11.36 33.58
CA TYR A 10 21.87 11.57 32.29
C TYR A 10 21.90 10.30 31.42
N ALA A 11 23.02 9.58 31.39
CA ALA A 11 23.16 8.35 30.61
C ALA A 11 22.20 7.25 31.10
N VAL A 12 22.00 7.13 32.41
CA VAL A 12 21.01 6.21 33.00
C VAL A 12 19.59 6.59 32.57
N GLY A 13 19.22 7.86 32.66
CA GLY A 13 17.90 8.33 32.24
C GLY A 13 17.66 8.14 30.74
N LEU A 14 18.65 8.45 29.91
CA LEU A 14 18.60 8.23 28.47
C LEU A 14 18.47 6.75 28.14
N GLY A 15 19.28 5.89 28.76
CA GLY A 15 19.24 4.45 28.55
C GLY A 15 17.88 3.85 28.91
N LEU A 16 17.32 4.23 30.06
CA LEU A 16 16.00 3.78 30.49
C LEU A 16 14.89 4.30 29.56
N GLY A 17 14.99 5.55 29.11
CA GLY A 17 14.07 6.11 28.12
C GLY A 17 14.13 5.40 26.76
N THR A 18 15.33 5.10 26.26
CA THR A 18 15.51 4.35 25.01
C THR A 18 14.96 2.94 25.13
N LEU A 19 15.21 2.23 26.24
CA LEU A 19 14.64 0.91 26.47
C LEU A 19 13.10 0.92 26.48
N LEU A 20 12.50 1.95 27.08
CA LEU A 20 11.05 2.13 27.08
C LEU A 20 10.49 2.38 25.67
N VAL A 21 11.16 3.21 24.87
CA VAL A 21 10.76 3.43 23.47
C VAL A 21 10.87 2.13 22.67
N ILE A 22 12.00 1.41 22.77
CA ILE A 22 12.16 0.12 22.10
C ILE A 22 11.05 -0.83 22.55
N PHE A 23 10.79 -0.97 23.86
CA PHE A 23 9.74 -1.85 24.37
C PHE A 23 8.35 -1.52 23.81
N LEU A 24 7.97 -0.24 23.77
CA LEU A 24 6.65 0.18 23.29
C LEU A 24 6.50 0.06 21.76
N PHE A 25 7.59 0.16 21.00
CA PHE A 25 7.54 0.30 19.54
C PHE A 25 8.26 -0.82 18.75
N SER A 26 8.90 -1.80 19.41
CA SER A 26 9.73 -2.84 18.76
C SER A 26 8.99 -3.73 17.76
N GLY A 27 7.66 -3.79 17.80
CA GLY A 27 6.84 -4.59 16.89
C GLY A 27 6.10 -3.77 15.82
N ARG A 28 6.40 -2.47 15.67
CA ARG A 28 5.68 -1.61 14.74
C ARG A 28 6.55 -1.31 13.53
N ASP A 29 6.08 -1.70 12.36
CA ASP A 29 6.62 -1.22 11.09
C ASP A 29 6.12 0.20 10.84
N PHE A 30 7.04 1.16 10.95
CA PHE A 30 6.78 2.55 10.58
C PHE A 30 6.98 2.72 9.09
N GLN A 31 5.93 2.47 8.30
CA GLN A 31 5.94 2.82 6.89
C GLN A 31 5.81 4.35 6.75
N CYS A 32 6.78 5.00 6.08
CA CYS A 32 6.79 6.45 5.84
C CYS A 32 5.86 6.85 4.69
N THR A 33 4.60 6.42 4.72
CA THR A 33 3.61 6.61 3.65
C THR A 33 2.51 7.59 4.08
N TYR A 34 2.78 8.89 3.88
CA TYR A 34 1.88 9.96 4.32
C TYR A 34 0.96 10.51 3.23
N LEU A 35 1.36 10.41 1.96
CA LEU A 35 0.55 10.95 0.86
C LEU A 35 -0.66 10.06 0.57
N PRO A 36 -1.82 10.64 0.20
CA PRO A 36 -3.04 9.88 -0.06
C PRO A 36 -2.85 8.73 -1.05
N ASN A 37 -2.13 8.97 -2.15
CA ASN A 37 -1.81 7.95 -3.16
C ASN A 37 -1.16 6.73 -2.51
N ASN A 38 0.00 6.93 -1.90
CA ASN A 38 0.79 5.82 -1.37
C ASN A 38 0.10 5.12 -0.20
N ARG A 39 -0.74 5.83 0.57
CA ARG A 39 -1.50 5.23 1.66
C ARG A 39 -2.51 4.19 1.16
N VAL A 40 -3.22 4.50 0.08
CA VAL A 40 -4.19 3.56 -0.51
C VAL A 40 -3.47 2.42 -1.23
N LEU A 41 -2.37 2.71 -1.95
CA LEU A 41 -1.55 1.69 -2.57
C LEU A 41 -1.02 0.67 -1.56
N VAL A 42 -0.51 1.14 -0.41
CA VAL A 42 -0.04 0.27 0.67
C VAL A 42 -1.20 -0.49 1.32
N ASP A 43 -2.36 0.15 1.56
CA ASP A 43 -3.56 -0.55 2.09
C ASP A 43 -4.01 -1.71 1.19
N LEU A 44 -3.88 -1.56 -0.13
CA LEU A 44 -4.14 -2.62 -1.12
C LEU A 44 -2.99 -3.64 -1.17
N HIS A 45 -1.73 -3.18 -1.12
CA HIS A 45 -0.55 -4.03 -1.19
C HIS A 45 -0.46 -4.97 0.02
N ASP A 46 -0.76 -4.48 1.22
CA ASP A 46 -0.67 -5.21 2.48
C ASP A 46 -1.84 -6.18 2.70
N GLN A 47 -2.81 -6.24 1.77
CA GLN A 47 -3.85 -7.28 1.80
C GLN A 47 -3.23 -8.68 1.67
N PRO A 48 -3.72 -9.67 2.44
CA PRO A 48 -3.12 -11.01 2.45
C PRO A 48 -3.32 -11.76 1.13
N VAL A 49 -4.35 -11.40 0.36
CA VAL A 49 -4.63 -12.01 -0.95
C VAL A 49 -4.70 -10.93 -2.02
N ARG A 50 -3.97 -11.14 -3.12
CA ARG A 50 -4.05 -10.33 -4.34
C ARG A 50 -4.47 -11.22 -5.50
N SER A 51 -5.54 -10.86 -6.20
CA SER A 51 -6.09 -11.70 -7.27
C SER A 51 -6.62 -10.87 -8.43
N VAL A 52 -6.86 -11.57 -9.55
CA VAL A 52 -7.43 -10.99 -10.76
C VAL A 52 -8.81 -11.60 -10.95
N ALA A 53 -9.81 -10.76 -11.17
CA ALA A 53 -11.17 -11.20 -11.44
C ALA A 53 -11.26 -11.85 -12.84
N PRO A 54 -12.22 -12.77 -13.07
CA PRO A 54 -12.39 -13.42 -14.37
C PRO A 54 -12.46 -12.46 -15.55
N GLU A 55 -13.08 -11.29 -15.36
CA GLU A 55 -13.25 -10.25 -16.36
C GLU A 55 -11.94 -9.55 -16.75
N ALA A 56 -10.98 -9.48 -15.82
CA ALA A 56 -9.66 -8.89 -16.03
C ALA A 56 -8.59 -9.92 -16.43
N GLN A 57 -8.91 -11.22 -16.43
CA GLN A 57 -7.97 -12.29 -16.71
C GLN A 57 -7.42 -12.23 -18.14
N ASP A 58 -8.29 -12.12 -19.15
CA ASP A 58 -7.87 -12.08 -20.55
C ASP A 58 -7.02 -10.83 -20.87
N PRO A 59 -7.43 -9.60 -20.48
CA PRO A 59 -6.57 -8.42 -20.64
C PRO A 59 -5.23 -8.53 -19.92
N TRP A 60 -5.20 -9.12 -18.72
CA TRP A 60 -3.96 -9.30 -17.96
C TRP A 60 -3.00 -10.28 -18.66
N GLN A 61 -3.52 -11.39 -19.19
CA GLN A 61 -2.76 -12.33 -19.99
C GLN A 61 -2.23 -11.70 -21.28
N GLN A 62 -3.02 -10.83 -21.93
CA GLN A 62 -2.57 -10.13 -23.14
C GLN A 62 -1.53 -9.04 -22.85
N ALA A 63 -1.68 -8.32 -21.74
CA ALA A 63 -0.77 -7.23 -21.37
C ALA A 63 0.61 -7.72 -20.92
N CYS A 64 0.67 -8.83 -20.20
CA CYS A 64 1.91 -9.28 -19.56
C CYS A 64 2.03 -10.80 -19.36
N ALA A 65 1.25 -11.61 -20.08
CA ALA A 65 1.29 -13.09 -19.97
C ALA A 65 1.04 -13.62 -18.55
N GLY A 66 0.26 -12.89 -17.74
CA GLY A 66 -0.05 -13.30 -16.37
C GLY A 66 1.09 -13.08 -15.37
N ASP A 67 2.00 -12.14 -15.66
CA ASP A 67 3.09 -11.78 -14.76
C ASP A 67 2.56 -11.16 -13.45
N SER A 68 2.95 -11.72 -12.30
CA SER A 68 2.59 -11.19 -10.99
C SER A 68 3.32 -9.89 -10.66
N ALA A 69 4.49 -9.64 -11.25
CA ALA A 69 5.23 -8.38 -11.07
C ALA A 69 4.46 -7.18 -11.64
N PHE A 70 3.62 -7.40 -12.65
CA PHE A 70 2.71 -6.40 -13.18
C PHE A 70 1.66 -5.96 -12.15
N LEU A 71 1.06 -6.91 -11.43
CA LEU A 71 0.10 -6.64 -10.37
C LEU A 71 0.77 -5.92 -9.19
N GLU A 72 1.96 -6.36 -8.81
CA GLU A 72 2.74 -5.72 -7.76
C GLU A 72 3.12 -4.28 -8.13
N ALA A 73 3.46 -4.02 -9.39
CA ALA A 73 3.78 -2.70 -9.88
C ALA A 73 2.62 -1.71 -9.77
N PHE A 74 1.37 -2.14 -10.02
CA PHE A 74 0.20 -1.29 -9.76
C PHE A 74 0.17 -0.80 -8.31
N LEU A 75 0.42 -1.72 -7.37
CA LEU A 75 0.30 -1.45 -5.93
C LEU A 75 1.55 -0.81 -5.32
N MET A 76 2.68 -0.76 -6.03
CA MET A 76 3.91 -0.11 -5.55
C MET A 76 4.14 1.27 -6.16
N ARG A 77 3.76 1.47 -7.43
CA ARG A 77 4.13 2.68 -8.19
C ARG A 77 3.00 3.26 -9.05
N GLY A 78 1.79 2.72 -8.96
CA GLY A 78 0.64 3.25 -9.67
C GLY A 78 0.23 4.64 -9.18
N GLU A 79 -0.59 5.32 -9.97
CA GLU A 79 -1.21 6.59 -9.59
C GLU A 79 -2.72 6.42 -9.53
N ILE A 80 -3.32 6.78 -8.39
CA ILE A 80 -4.74 6.61 -8.13
C ILE A 80 -5.50 7.81 -8.66
N ASP A 81 -6.54 7.55 -9.44
CA ASP A 81 -7.52 8.57 -9.78
C ASP A 81 -8.57 8.70 -8.66
N PHE A 82 -8.34 9.64 -7.76
CA PHE A 82 -9.25 9.94 -6.65
C PHE A 82 -10.57 10.58 -7.11
N SER A 83 -10.65 11.09 -8.34
CA SER A 83 -11.88 11.71 -8.84
C SER A 83 -12.92 10.65 -9.22
N GLU A 84 -12.46 9.48 -9.65
CA GLU A 84 -13.30 8.33 -10.04
C GLU A 84 -13.38 7.25 -8.96
N ALA A 85 -12.59 7.35 -7.88
CA ALA A 85 -12.58 6.39 -6.79
C ALA A 85 -13.93 6.33 -6.05
N GLN A 86 -14.39 5.11 -5.76
CA GLN A 86 -15.60 4.85 -4.98
C GLN A 86 -15.20 4.35 -3.59
N VAL A 87 -15.30 5.23 -2.59
CA VAL A 87 -14.87 4.93 -1.22
C VAL A 87 -16.07 4.82 -0.31
N THR A 88 -16.14 3.72 0.44
CA THR A 88 -17.19 3.51 1.43
C THR A 88 -16.63 3.66 2.83
N THR A 89 -17.13 4.64 3.59
CA THR A 89 -16.57 5.03 4.91
C THR A 89 -17.21 4.34 6.12
N ARG A 90 -18.26 3.53 5.92
CA ARG A 90 -18.94 2.78 6.99
C ARG A 90 -18.49 1.33 7.01
N GLU A 91 -18.30 0.73 8.18
CA GLU A 91 -17.85 -0.67 8.36
C GLU A 91 -18.65 -1.69 7.54
N GLU A 92 -19.95 -1.48 7.35
CA GLU A 92 -20.79 -2.37 6.53
C GLU A 92 -20.55 -2.21 5.01
N GLY A 93 -20.00 -1.08 4.59
CA GLY A 93 -19.75 -0.70 3.20
C GLY A 93 -18.30 -0.86 2.73
N LEU A 94 -17.36 -1.10 3.64
CA LEU A 94 -15.94 -1.38 3.36
C LEU A 94 -15.69 -2.63 2.48
N LYS A 95 -16.75 -3.35 2.10
CA LYS A 95 -16.68 -4.57 1.31
C LYS A 95 -16.14 -4.36 -0.11
N HIS A 96 -16.29 -3.16 -0.70
CA HIS A 96 -16.00 -2.95 -2.13
C HIS A 96 -15.48 -1.53 -2.47
N SER A 97 -14.56 -0.97 -1.69
CA SER A 97 -13.97 0.33 -2.11
C SER A 97 -13.17 0.11 -3.39
N SER A 98 -13.43 0.90 -4.43
CA SER A 98 -12.84 0.73 -5.76
C SER A 98 -11.96 1.92 -6.11
N TYR A 99 -10.75 1.61 -6.57
CA TYR A 99 -9.71 2.58 -6.89
C TYR A 99 -9.23 2.33 -8.32
N PRO A 100 -9.49 3.24 -9.26
CA PRO A 100 -8.84 3.25 -10.55
C PRO A 100 -7.37 3.64 -10.34
N ILE A 101 -6.46 2.80 -10.83
CA ILE A 101 -5.02 3.01 -10.73
C ILE A 101 -4.45 2.99 -12.14
N THR A 102 -3.67 4.01 -12.46
CA THR A 102 -2.91 4.07 -13.71
C THR A 102 -1.48 3.58 -13.47
N LEU A 103 -0.94 2.79 -14.39
CA LEU A 103 0.42 2.27 -14.35
C LEU A 103 1.07 2.37 -15.72
N GLU A 104 2.29 2.91 -15.76
CA GLU A 104 3.18 2.78 -16.90
C GLU A 104 4.00 1.48 -16.80
N TRP A 105 3.83 0.61 -17.80
CA TRP A 105 4.50 -0.67 -17.90
C TRP A 105 5.01 -0.91 -19.32
N GLN A 106 6.33 -1.06 -19.47
CA GLN A 106 6.98 -1.29 -20.79
C GLN A 106 6.53 -0.28 -21.86
N ASP A 107 6.59 1.01 -21.52
CA ASP A 107 6.21 2.13 -22.39
C ASP A 107 4.73 2.14 -22.84
N GLN A 108 3.86 1.41 -22.13
CA GLN A 108 2.42 1.42 -22.32
C GLN A 108 1.72 1.79 -21.01
N SER A 109 0.68 2.60 -21.11
CA SER A 109 -0.12 3.01 -19.97
C SER A 109 -1.33 2.10 -19.82
N TYR A 110 -1.58 1.65 -18.61
CA TYR A 110 -2.71 0.79 -18.27
C TYR A 110 -3.52 1.42 -17.16
N GLN A 111 -4.84 1.28 -17.23
CA GLN A 111 -5.75 1.62 -16.15
C GLN A 111 -6.37 0.34 -15.59
N GLY A 112 -6.14 0.10 -14.31
CA GLY A 112 -6.68 -1.03 -13.57
C GLY A 112 -7.66 -0.57 -12.49
N TRP A 113 -8.84 -1.17 -12.42
CA TRP A 113 -9.79 -0.93 -11.33
C TRP A 113 -9.56 -1.96 -10.24
N TRP A 114 -9.04 -1.50 -9.11
CA TRP A 114 -8.71 -2.31 -7.95
C TRP A 114 -9.77 -2.18 -6.88
N GLU A 115 -10.29 -3.31 -6.44
CA GLU A 115 -11.26 -3.38 -5.36
C GLU A 115 -10.58 -3.83 -4.07
N ARG A 116 -10.68 -3.00 -3.02
CA ARG A 116 -10.35 -3.37 -1.66
C ARG A 116 -11.53 -4.11 -1.04
N ARG A 117 -11.27 -5.34 -0.60
CA ARG A 117 -12.16 -6.18 0.21
C ARG A 117 -11.61 -6.31 1.63
N THR A 118 -12.27 -7.12 2.46
CA THR A 118 -11.88 -7.33 3.85
C THR A 118 -10.49 -7.98 3.99
N ASP A 119 -10.16 -8.91 3.10
CA ASP A 119 -8.98 -9.76 3.15
C ASP A 119 -8.26 -9.86 1.79
N SER A 120 -8.69 -9.07 0.81
CA SER A 120 -8.19 -9.19 -0.55
C SER A 120 -8.18 -7.86 -1.30
N ALA A 121 -7.20 -7.71 -2.19
CA ALA A 121 -7.17 -6.70 -3.24
C ALA A 121 -7.38 -7.40 -4.58
N VAL A 122 -8.44 -7.02 -5.31
CA VAL A 122 -8.83 -7.70 -6.55
C VAL A 122 -8.78 -6.74 -7.72
N LEU A 123 -8.05 -7.10 -8.77
CA LEU A 123 -8.10 -6.39 -10.04
C LEU A 123 -9.38 -6.80 -10.78
N MET A 124 -10.35 -5.89 -10.84
CA MET A 124 -11.69 -6.15 -11.40
C MET A 124 -11.74 -5.90 -12.91
N ARG A 125 -11.00 -4.90 -13.38
CA ARG A 125 -10.94 -4.53 -14.80
C ARG A 125 -9.55 -4.00 -15.13
N LEU A 126 -9.08 -4.31 -16.34
CA LEU A 126 -7.83 -3.79 -16.88
C LEU A 126 -8.05 -3.31 -18.31
N GLU A 127 -7.67 -2.07 -18.57
CA GLU A 127 -7.75 -1.44 -19.88
C GLU A 127 -6.39 -0.86 -20.25
N ARG A 128 -6.01 -0.95 -21.52
CA ARG A 128 -4.83 -0.25 -22.05
C ARG A 128 -5.26 1.15 -22.49
N LEU A 129 -4.61 2.17 -21.95
CA LEU A 129 -4.82 3.54 -22.39
C LEU A 129 -4.13 3.74 -23.73
N ALA A 130 -4.83 4.36 -24.68
CA ALA A 130 -4.21 4.77 -25.93
C ALA A 130 -3.11 5.82 -25.65
N PRO A 131 -1.99 5.78 -26.40
CA PRO A 131 -0.92 6.76 -26.26
C PRO A 131 -1.37 8.18 -26.61
#